data_AF-K0ET33-F1
#
_entry.id   AF-K0ET33-F1
#
_cell.length_a   1.000
_cell.length_b   1.000
_cell.length_c   1.000
_cell.angle_alpha   90.00
_cell.angle_beta   90.00
_cell.angle_gamma   90.00
#
_symmetry.space_group_name_H-M   'P 1'
#
loop_
_entity.id
_entity.type
_entity.pdbx_description
1 polymer ?
#
loop_
_entity_poly.entity_id
_entity_poly.type
_entity_poly.pdbx_seq_one_letter_code
_entity_poly.pdbx_strand_id
1 'polypeptide(L)'
;MVSIILASVGDTFTTLAQVGNPTPEAPPLSDKILQMVRYLTWFALLSGILAIVFAGGKFAWEKWQGGALQSPKMIAGAMVGGVVATSAGTIMNAVLGT
;
A
#
# COMPACT_ATOMS: atom_id res chain seq x y z
N MET A 1 -23.45 -49.90 -7.92
CA MET A 1 -23.51 -48.49 -8.33
C MET A 1 -23.84 -47.52 -7.21
N VAL A 2 -24.88 -47.72 -6.40
CA VAL A 2 -25.25 -46.76 -5.32
C VAL A 2 -24.13 -46.51 -4.30
N SER A 3 -23.32 -47.53 -3.97
CA SER A 3 -22.22 -47.41 -3.01
C SER A 3 -21.09 -46.47 -3.45
N ILE A 4 -20.76 -46.37 -4.75
CA ILE A 4 -19.71 -45.44 -5.22
C ILE A 4 -20.21 -43.98 -5.14
N ILE A 5 -21.50 -43.77 -5.39
CA ILE A 5 -22.12 -42.44 -5.30
C ILE A 5 -22.12 -41.97 -3.85
N LEU A 6 -22.53 -42.83 -2.90
CA LEU A 6 -22.49 -42.48 -1.47
C LEU A 6 -21.07 -42.17 -0.98
N ALA A 7 -20.06 -42.93 -1.42
CA ALA A 7 -18.67 -42.66 -1.08
C ALA A 7 -18.22 -41.28 -1.61
N SER A 8 -18.45 -41.00 -2.89
CA SER A 8 -18.06 -39.72 -3.51
C SER A 8 -18.76 -38.50 -2.89
N VAL A 9 -20.01 -38.67 -2.45
CA VAL A 9 -20.77 -37.64 -1.74
C VAL A 9 -20.19 -37.44 -0.34
N GLY A 10 -19.86 -38.53 0.37
CA GLY A 10 -19.15 -38.48 1.65
C GLY A 10 -17.80 -37.76 1.52
N ASP A 11 -17.01 -38.10 0.51
CA ASP A 11 -15.71 -37.47 0.23
C ASP A 11 -15.87 -35.96 -0.08
N THR A 12 -16.91 -35.58 -0.82
CA THR A 12 -17.24 -34.17 -1.08
C THR A 12 -17.56 -33.44 0.23
N PHE A 13 -18.35 -34.04 1.13
CA PHE A 13 -18.61 -33.43 2.44
C PHE A 13 -17.35 -33.34 3.32
N THR A 14 -16.44 -34.32 3.25
CA THR A 14 -15.17 -34.25 4.00
C THR A 14 -14.24 -33.17 3.47
N THR A 15 -14.16 -33.00 2.14
CA THR A 15 -13.33 -31.93 1.53
C THR A 15 -13.91 -30.54 1.80
N LEU A 16 -15.24 -30.37 1.75
CA LEU A 16 -15.88 -29.13 2.17
C LEU A 16 -15.71 -28.85 3.67
N ALA A 17 -15.78 -29.87 4.53
CA ALA A 17 -15.53 -29.71 5.97
C ALA A 17 -14.05 -29.45 6.30
N GLN A 18 -13.14 -29.95 5.45
CA GLN A 18 -11.70 -29.63 5.47
C GLN A 18 -11.37 -28.26 4.88
N VAL A 19 -12.34 -27.53 4.31
CA VAL A 19 -12.32 -26.06 4.33
C VAL A 19 -12.56 -25.62 5.77
N GLY A 20 -11.68 -26.10 6.65
CA GLY A 20 -11.65 -25.79 8.05
C GLY A 20 -11.52 -24.30 8.14
N ASN A 21 -12.60 -23.69 8.60
CA ASN A 21 -12.74 -22.32 9.04
C ASN A 21 -11.55 -21.45 8.60
N PRO A 22 -11.60 -20.81 7.42
CA PRO A 22 -10.65 -19.77 7.10
C PRO A 22 -10.99 -18.55 7.98
N THR A 23 -11.03 -18.71 9.31
CA THR A 23 -10.72 -17.62 10.21
C THR A 23 -9.31 -17.22 9.80
N PRO A 24 -9.14 -16.04 9.18
CA PRO A 24 -7.82 -15.58 8.79
C PRO A 24 -7.10 -15.31 10.10
N GLU A 25 -6.38 -16.30 10.61
CA GLU A 25 -5.46 -16.07 11.71
C GLU A 25 -4.28 -15.34 11.09
N ALA A 26 -4.07 -14.09 11.50
CA ALA A 26 -3.01 -13.28 10.96
C ALA A 26 -1.68 -14.03 11.12
N PRO A 27 -0.84 -14.14 10.07
CA PRO A 27 0.40 -14.89 10.16
C PRO A 27 1.23 -14.47 11.37
N PRO A 28 1.96 -15.39 12.03
CA PRO A 28 2.84 -15.03 13.12
C PRO A 28 3.80 -13.92 12.66
N LEU A 29 4.05 -12.92 13.52
CA LEU A 29 4.83 -11.70 13.22
C LEU A 29 4.16 -10.65 12.32
N SER A 30 2.94 -10.89 11.82
CA SER A 30 2.19 -9.92 10.99
C SER A 30 2.12 -8.53 11.62
N ASP A 31 1.85 -8.43 12.93
CA ASP A 31 1.80 -7.15 13.65
C ASP A 31 3.12 -6.38 13.58
N LYS A 32 4.26 -7.07 13.76
CA LYS A 32 5.59 -6.44 13.67
C LYS A 32 5.91 -5.97 12.25
N ILE A 33 5.54 -6.75 11.24
CA ILE A 33 5.71 -6.38 9.83
C ILE A 33 4.85 -5.16 9.51
N LEU A 34 3.59 -5.15 9.93
CA LEU A 34 2.68 -4.02 9.76
C LEU A 34 3.21 -2.76 10.46
N GLN A 35 3.77 -2.89 11.67
CA GLN A 35 4.42 -1.79 12.38
C GLN A 35 5.62 -1.23 11.60
N MET A 36 6.46 -2.10 11.02
CA MET A 36 7.58 -1.68 10.18
C MET A 36 7.11 -0.94 8.92
N VAL A 37 6.10 -1.47 8.22
CA VAL A 37 5.49 -0.81 7.05
C VAL A 37 4.92 0.56 7.44
N ARG A 38 4.28 0.68 8.60
CA ARG A 38 3.79 1.97 9.12
C ARG A 38 4.91 2.97 9.35
N TYR A 39 6.06 2.54 9.88
CA TYR A 39 7.23 3.42 9.99
C TYR A 39 7.74 3.86 8.62
N LEU A 40 7.82 2.95 7.64
CA LEU A 40 8.23 3.30 6.27
C LEU A 40 7.26 4.31 5.62
N THR A 41 5.95 4.11 5.79
CA THR A 41 4.94 5.08 5.33
C THR A 41 5.13 6.43 6.00
N TRP A 42 5.40 6.46 7.30
CA TRP A 42 5.67 7.70 8.02
C TRP A 42 6.90 8.43 7.48
N PHE A 43 7.99 7.71 7.21
CA PHE A 43 9.19 8.28 6.59
C PHE A 43 8.93 8.81 5.17
N ALA A 44 8.14 8.09 4.36
CA ALA A 44 7.77 8.54 3.02
C ALA A 44 6.96 9.84 3.07
N LEU A 45 5.99 9.94 3.98
CA LEU A 45 5.19 11.15 4.19
C LEU A 45 6.04 12.32 4.69
N LEU A 46 6.90 12.08 5.68
CA LEU A 46 7.82 13.09 6.19
C LEU A 46 8.74 13.61 5.08
N SER A 47 9.32 12.71 4.28
CA SER A 47 10.15 13.07 3.13
C SER A 47 9.39 13.90 2.09
N GLY A 48 8.14 13.53 1.78
CA GLY A 48 7.30 14.29 0.86
C GLY A 48 7.00 15.71 1.36
N ILE A 49 6.63 15.84 2.64
CA ILE A 49 6.39 17.14 3.28
C ILE A 49 7.65 18.00 3.22
N LEU A 50 8.80 17.46 3.61
CA LEU A 50 10.07 18.18 3.58
C LEU A 50 10.45 18.62 2.17
N ALA A 51 10.25 17.76 1.16
CA ALA A 51 10.52 18.09 -0.23
C ALA A 51 9.64 19.26 -0.71
N ILE A 52 8.34 19.25 -0.40
CA ILE A 52 7.41 20.32 -0.78
C ILE A 52 7.72 21.62 -0.03
N VAL A 53 7.99 21.56 1.27
CA VAL A 53 8.34 22.75 2.08
C VAL A 53 9.62 23.38 1.54
N PHE A 54 10.65 22.58 1.27
CA PHE A 54 11.91 23.07 0.72
C PHE A 54 11.72 23.66 -0.69
N ALA A 55 11.02 22.95 -1.58
CA ALA A 55 10.80 23.41 -2.95
C ALA A 55 9.92 24.68 -2.99
N GLY A 56 8.91 24.78 -2.13
CA GLY A 56 8.06 25.96 -1.98
C GLY A 56 8.82 27.16 -1.40
N GLY A 57 9.63 26.95 -0.37
CA GLY A 57 10.52 27.98 0.17
C GLY A 57 11.52 28.47 -0.88
N LYS A 58 12.13 27.56 -1.64
CA LYS A 58 13.02 27.88 -2.76
C LYS A 58 12.29 28.64 -3.88
N PHE A 59 11.07 28.23 -4.24
CA PHE A 59 10.25 28.94 -5.22
C PHE A 59 9.94 30.37 -4.76
N ALA A 60 9.56 30.52 -3.48
CA ALA A 60 9.34 31.82 -2.89
C ALA A 60 10.60 32.68 -2.89
N TRP A 61 11.79 32.10 -2.77
CA TRP A 61 13.07 32.83 -2.84
C TRP A 61 13.47 33.19 -4.29
N GLU A 62 13.34 32.24 -5.22
CA GLU A 62 13.64 32.43 -6.65
C GLU A 62 12.78 33.54 -7.28
N LYS A 63 11.53 33.70 -6.84
CA LYS A 63 10.65 34.77 -7.35
C LYS A 63 11.16 36.19 -7.06
N TRP A 64 11.87 36.40 -5.94
CA TRP A 64 12.40 37.72 -5.58
C TRP A 64 13.82 37.94 -6.11
N GLN A 65 14.62 36.88 -6.28
CA GLN A 65 16.01 36.98 -6.73
C GLN A 65 16.19 37.04 -8.26
N GLY A 66 15.17 36.70 -9.04
CA GLY A 66 15.23 36.82 -10.51
C GLY A 66 16.16 35.82 -11.18
N GLY A 67 16.22 34.58 -10.67
CA GLY A 67 17.05 33.50 -11.23
C GLY A 67 16.29 32.50 -12.10
N ALA A 68 17.02 31.55 -12.71
CA ALA A 68 16.41 30.43 -13.41
C ALA A 68 15.56 29.58 -12.45
N LEU A 69 14.28 29.39 -12.78
CA LEU A 69 13.32 28.65 -11.96
C LEU A 69 13.67 27.16 -11.95
N GLN A 70 14.35 26.70 -10.91
CA GLN A 70 14.62 25.28 -10.67
C GLN A 70 13.56 24.67 -9.76
N SER A 71 12.86 25.48 -8.97
CA SER A 71 11.85 25.00 -8.03
C SER A 71 10.61 24.34 -8.66
N PRO A 72 10.07 24.75 -9.83
CA PRO A 72 8.89 24.07 -10.39
C PRO A 72 9.14 22.59 -10.69
N LYS A 73 10.31 22.24 -11.23
CA LYS A 73 10.67 20.83 -11.47
C LYS A 73 10.86 20.05 -10.16
N MET A 74 11.28 20.71 -9.08
CA MET A 74 11.41 20.09 -7.76
C MET A 74 10.04 19.78 -7.17
N ILE A 75 9.09 20.72 -7.28
CA ILE A 75 7.70 20.51 -6.87
C ILE A 75 7.09 19.38 -7.69
N ALA A 76 7.26 19.39 -9.02
CA ALA A 76 6.77 18.31 -9.88
C ALA A 76 7.33 16.94 -9.48
N GLY A 77 8.63 16.84 -9.22
CA GLY A 77 9.25 15.61 -8.73
C GLY A 77 8.69 15.16 -7.37
N ALA A 78 8.48 16.10 -6.45
CA ALA A 78 7.86 15.81 -5.16
C ALA A 78 6.40 15.34 -5.29
N MET A 79 5.63 15.92 -6.23
CA MET A 79 4.26 15.48 -6.54
C MET A 79 4.24 14.06 -7.10
N VAL A 80 5.14 13.74 -8.05
CA VAL A 80 5.26 12.38 -8.60
C VAL A 80 5.61 11.38 -7.49
N GLY A 81 6.58 11.71 -6.63
CA GLY A 81 6.92 10.87 -5.47
C GLY A 81 5.76 10.68 -4.50
N GLY A 82 4.99 11.74 -4.24
CA GLY A 82 3.79 11.70 -3.39
C GLY A 82 2.71 10.79 -3.96
N VAL A 83 2.42 10.88 -5.27
CA VAL A 83 1.46 10.00 -5.95
C VAL A 83 1.87 8.53 -5.81
N VAL A 84 3.15 8.22 -6.03
CA VAL A 84 3.66 6.85 -5.84
C VAL A 84 3.47 6.38 -4.40
N ALA A 85 3.84 7.21 -3.41
CA ALA A 85 3.69 6.85 -1.99
C ALA A 85 2.22 6.64 -1.58
N THR A 86 1.28 7.44 -2.10
CA THR A 86 -0.16 7.31 -1.80
C THR A 86 -0.83 6.17 -2.57
N SER A 87 -0.28 5.78 -3.73
CA SER A 87 -0.87 4.74 -4.58
C SER A 87 -0.90 3.35 -3.95
N ALA A 88 -0.05 3.07 -2.95
CA ALA A 88 -0.04 1.77 -2.29
C ALA A 88 -1.42 1.42 -1.69
N GLY A 89 -2.07 2.38 -1.03
CA GLY A 89 -3.40 2.18 -0.45
C GLY A 89 -4.49 1.91 -1.50
N THR A 90 -4.47 2.66 -2.59
CA THR A 90 -5.46 2.52 -3.66
C THR A 90 -5.26 1.22 -4.45
N ILE A 91 -4.01 0.83 -4.71
CA ILE A 91 -3.66 -0.43 -5.38
C ILE A 91 -4.07 -1.62 -4.52
N MET A 92 -3.82 -1.58 -3.21
CA MET A 92 -4.23 -2.66 -2.30
C MET A 92 -5.75 -2.85 -2.31
N ASN A 93 -6.53 -1.78 -2.22
CA ASN A 93 -8.00 -1.87 -2.30
C ASN A 93 -8.47 -2.41 -3.66
N ALA A 94 -7.86 -1.95 -4.75
CA ALA A 94 -8.18 -2.42 -6.10
C ALA A 94 -7.88 -3.92 -6.30
N VAL A 95 -6.79 -4.43 -5.72
CA VAL A 95 -6.42 -5.86 -5.81
C VAL A 95 -7.31 -6.73 -4.93
N LEU A 96 -7.67 -6.26 -3.72
CA LEU A 96 -8.54 -7.00 -2.82
C LEU A 96 -10.02 -6.99 -3.26
N GLY A 97 -10.37 -6.18 -4.25
CA GLY A 97 -11.74 -6.10 -4.79
C GLY A 97 -12.74 -5.46 -3.84
N THR A 98 -12.26 -4.64 -2.90
CA THR A 98 -13.11 -3.83 -2.01
C THR A 98 -13.50 -2.51 -2.67
#